data_AF-A0A7W6G9G4-F1
#
_entry.id   AF-A0A7W6G9G4-F1
#
_cell.length_a   1.000
_cell.length_b   1.000
_cell.length_c   1.000
_cell.angle_alpha   90.00
_cell.angle_beta   90.00
_cell.angle_gamma   90.00
#
_symmetry.space_group_name_H-M   'P 1'
#
loop_
_entity.id
_entity.type
_entity.pdbx_description
1 polymer ?
#
loop_
_entity_poly.entity_id
_entity_poly.type
_entity_poly.pdbx_seq_one_letter_code
_entity_poly.pdbx_strand_id
1 'polypeptide(L)'
;MTEVPFTILLPLDEIVDALRPDVVSAVLAAKPKKIQRKPLTEAVLDASRQVASAFTRYEASLGTRDEARALKRLLVAASGTRAAIKNLAKPL
;
A
#
# COMPACT_ATOMS: atom_id res chain seq x y z
N MET A 1 31.77 33.65 1.81
CA MET A 1 30.36 33.88 1.45
C MET A 1 29.54 33.45 2.65
N THR A 2 29.00 34.41 3.39
CA THR A 2 28.24 34.17 4.63
C THR A 2 26.82 33.74 4.25
N GLU A 3 26.45 32.50 4.58
CA GLU A 3 25.10 31.98 4.37
C GLU A 3 24.14 32.69 5.32
N VAL A 4 23.27 33.53 4.76
CA VAL A 4 22.18 34.16 5.52
C VAL A 4 20.98 33.22 5.45
N PRO A 5 20.49 32.67 6.57
CA PRO A 5 19.31 31.83 6.56
C PRO A 5 18.09 32.69 6.19
N PHE A 6 17.55 32.49 5.00
CA PHE A 6 16.25 33.04 4.64
C PHE A 6 15.18 31.99 4.94
N THR A 7 14.11 32.41 5.59
CA THR A 7 12.94 31.57 5.84
C THR A 7 11.89 31.95 4.80
N ILE A 8 11.65 31.10 3.79
CA ILE A 8 10.47 31.28 2.92
C ILE A 8 9.25 30.90 3.76
N LEU A 9 8.45 31.89 4.11
CA LEU A 9 7.08 31.67 4.55
C LEU A 9 6.26 31.34 3.30
N LEU A 10 6.07 30.04 3.03
CA LEU A 10 5.16 29.60 1.98
C LEU A 10 3.71 29.74 2.50
N PRO A 11 2.84 30.53 1.84
CA PRO A 11 1.43 30.61 2.17
C PRO A 11 0.73 29.34 1.65
N LEU A 12 0.89 28.24 2.38
CA LEU A 12 0.35 26.93 2.01
C LEU A 12 -1.17 26.98 1.81
N ASP A 13 -1.88 27.82 2.56
CA ASP A 13 -3.33 27.98 2.46
C ASP A 13 -3.76 28.53 1.10
N GLU A 14 -3.04 29.54 0.58
CA GLU A 14 -3.31 30.12 -0.74
C GLU A 14 -3.01 29.12 -1.87
N ILE A 15 -1.96 28.32 -1.71
CA ILE A 15 -1.58 27.27 -2.67
C ILE A 15 -2.64 26.16 -2.69
N VAL A 16 -3.13 25.76 -1.51
CA VAL A 16 -4.19 24.76 -1.38
C VAL A 16 -5.49 25.28 -1.97
N ASP A 17 -5.87 26.53 -1.70
CA ASP A 17 -7.08 27.12 -2.27
C ASP A 17 -6.99 27.32 -3.79
N ALA A 18 -5.81 27.65 -4.32
CA ALA A 18 -5.57 27.71 -5.77
C ALA A 18 -5.62 26.33 -6.44
N LEU A 19 -5.20 25.26 -5.75
CA LEU A 19 -5.21 23.90 -6.28
C LEU A 19 -6.57 23.21 -6.17
N ARG A 20 -7.45 23.64 -5.26
CA ARG A 20 -8.78 23.03 -5.06
C ARG A 20 -9.60 22.88 -6.35
N PRO A 21 -9.73 23.89 -7.23
CA PRO A 21 -10.50 23.79 -8.47
C PRO A 21 -9.95 22.70 -9.41
N ASP A 22 -8.63 22.62 -9.52
CA ASP A 22 -7.95 21.65 -10.38
C ASP A 22 -8.02 20.24 -9.82
N VAL A 23 -7.91 20.08 -8.51
CA VAL A 23 -8.10 18.78 -7.84
C VAL A 23 -9.54 18.30 -7.99
N VAL A 24 -10.52 19.18 -7.82
CA VAL A 24 -11.94 18.85 -7.99
C VAL A 24 -12.25 18.49 -9.44
N SER A 25 -11.74 19.27 -10.41
CA SER A 25 -11.94 18.96 -11.83
C SER A 25 -11.27 17.64 -12.23
N ALA A 26 -10.07 17.34 -11.70
CA ALA A 26 -9.40 16.07 -11.91
C ALA A 26 -10.15 14.88 -11.29
N VAL A 27 -10.73 15.04 -10.10
CA VAL A 27 -11.56 14.02 -9.45
C VAL A 27 -12.87 13.79 -10.21
N LEU A 28 -13.51 14.85 -10.71
CA LEU A 28 -14.73 14.75 -11.53
C LEU A 28 -14.45 14.13 -12.91
N ALA A 29 -13.29 14.43 -13.51
CA ALA A 29 -12.86 13.85 -14.77
C ALA A 29 -12.35 12.40 -14.61
N ALA A 30 -11.99 11.99 -13.40
CA ALA A 30 -11.57 10.63 -13.11
C ALA A 30 -12.75 9.66 -13.26
N LYS A 31 -12.80 8.97 -14.39
CA LYS A 31 -13.74 7.85 -14.57
C LYS A 31 -13.45 6.79 -13.50
N PRO A 32 -14.47 6.24 -12.83
CA PRO A 32 -14.26 5.17 -11.86
C PRO A 32 -13.56 4.02 -12.57
N LYS A 33 -12.30 3.78 -12.19
CA LYS A 33 -11.55 2.64 -12.69
C LYS A 33 -12.31 1.41 -12.20
N LYS A 34 -12.98 0.69 -13.10
CA LYS A 34 -13.58 -0.60 -12.78
C LYS A 34 -12.46 -1.49 -12.27
N ILE A 35 -12.40 -1.66 -10.96
CA ILE A 35 -11.52 -2.64 -10.33
C ILE A 35 -12.08 -3.99 -10.75
N GLN A 36 -11.49 -4.60 -11.77
CA GLN A 36 -11.75 -6.01 -12.06
C GLN A 36 -11.21 -6.80 -10.87
N ARG A 37 -12.12 -7.14 -9.95
CA ARG A 37 -11.78 -7.99 -8.82
C ARG A 37 -11.49 -9.36 -9.39
N LYS A 38 -10.30 -9.88 -9.11
CA LYS A 38 -9.97 -11.27 -9.43
C LYS A 38 -11.02 -12.20 -8.82
N PRO A 39 -11.33 -13.34 -9.45
CA PRO A 39 -12.15 -14.36 -8.84
C PRO A 39 -11.58 -14.75 -7.45
N LEU A 40 -12.47 -14.93 -6.47
CA LEU A 40 -12.09 -15.09 -5.07
C LEU A 40 -11.15 -16.29 -4.83
N THR A 41 -11.34 -17.36 -5.60
CA THR A 41 -10.48 -18.56 -5.58
C THR A 41 -9.05 -18.23 -6.00
N GLU A 42 -8.87 -17.46 -7.08
CA GLU A 42 -7.57 -17.03 -7.56
C GLU A 42 -6.89 -16.06 -6.58
N ALA A 43 -7.68 -15.18 -5.93
CA ALA A 43 -7.18 -14.30 -4.88
C ALA A 43 -6.62 -15.08 -3.67
N VAL A 44 -7.28 -16.18 -3.27
CA VAL A 44 -6.79 -17.05 -2.19
C VAL A 44 -5.52 -17.80 -2.60
N LEU A 45 -5.46 -18.33 -3.83
CA LEU A 45 -4.26 -18.99 -4.34
C LEU A 45 -3.06 -18.04 -4.40
N ASP A 46 -3.25 -16.82 -4.89
CA ASP A 46 -2.22 -15.79 -4.92
C ASP A 46 -1.75 -15.41 -3.52
N ALA A 47 -2.68 -15.23 -2.58
CA ALA A 47 -2.34 -14.91 -1.19
C ALA A 47 -1.51 -16.05 -0.55
N SER A 48 -1.87 -17.32 -0.79
CA SER A 48 -1.12 -18.47 -0.31
C SER A 48 0.31 -18.54 -0.88
N ARG A 49 0.48 -18.23 -2.17
CA ARG A 49 1.81 -18.11 -2.81
C ARG A 49 2.64 -16.99 -2.18
N GLN A 50 2.03 -15.86 -1.86
CA GLN A 50 2.72 -14.75 -1.20
C GLN A 50 3.19 -15.12 0.21
N VAL A 51 2.38 -15.86 0.97
CA VAL A 51 2.78 -16.38 2.29
C VAL A 51 3.95 -17.34 2.17
N ALA A 52 3.89 -18.31 1.25
CA ALA A 52 5.00 -19.23 1.02
C ALA A 52 6.30 -18.50 0.66
N SER A 53 6.24 -17.53 -0.27
CA SER A 53 7.40 -16.72 -0.64
C SER A 53 7.94 -15.87 0.51
N ALA A 54 7.06 -15.26 1.31
CA ALA A 54 7.44 -14.47 2.47
C ALA A 54 8.08 -15.34 3.56
N PHE A 55 7.60 -16.58 3.72
CA PHE A 55 8.15 -17.55 4.67
C PHE A 55 9.55 -17.98 4.26
N THR A 56 9.76 -18.39 3.00
CA THR A 56 11.10 -18.73 2.49
C THR A 56 12.08 -17.57 2.65
N ARG A 57 11.62 -16.33 2.43
CA ARG A 57 12.45 -15.14 2.62
C ARG A 57 12.77 -14.86 4.08
N TYR A 58 11.84 -15.14 4.99
CA TYR A 58 12.07 -15.05 6.42
C TYR A 58 13.11 -16.08 6.87
N GLU A 59 12.96 -17.34 6.48
CA GLU A 59 13.94 -18.39 6.77
C GLU A 59 15.35 -18.03 6.27
N ALA A 60 15.45 -17.50 5.04
CA ALA A 60 16.72 -17.05 4.48
C ALA A 60 17.32 -15.82 5.18
N SER A 61 16.54 -15.10 5.99
CA SER A 61 16.96 -13.88 6.69
C SER A 61 17.25 -14.08 8.18
N LEU A 62 17.05 -15.29 8.73
CA LEU A 62 17.29 -15.58 10.14
C LEU A 62 18.73 -15.26 10.54
N GLY A 63 18.91 -14.53 11.64
CA GLY A 63 20.21 -14.11 12.13
C GLY A 63 20.86 -12.97 11.34
N THR A 64 20.16 -12.41 10.34
CA THR A 64 20.63 -11.25 9.57
C THR A 64 19.96 -9.96 10.04
N ARG A 65 20.52 -8.81 9.66
CA ARG A 65 19.91 -7.49 9.93
C ARG A 65 18.50 -7.34 9.32
N ASP A 66 18.18 -8.11 8.28
CA ASP A 66 16.91 -8.00 7.56
C ASP A 66 15.79 -8.88 8.14
N GLU A 67 16.06 -9.67 9.18
CA GLU A 67 15.10 -10.60 9.80
C GLU A 67 13.79 -9.91 10.19
N ALA A 68 13.87 -8.79 10.91
CA ALA A 68 12.69 -8.04 11.36
C ALA A 68 11.82 -7.54 10.18
N ARG A 69 12.46 -7.16 9.07
CA ARG A 69 11.76 -6.71 7.85
C ARG A 69 11.10 -7.89 7.14
N ALA A 70 11.75 -9.04 7.09
CA ALA A 70 11.19 -10.26 6.51
C ALA A 70 10.02 -10.81 7.36
N LEU A 71 10.15 -10.81 8.68
CA LEU A 71 9.08 -11.17 9.61
C LEU A 71 7.85 -10.27 9.44
N LYS A 72 8.05 -8.95 9.35
CA LYS A 72 6.95 -8.01 9.09
C LYS A 72 6.22 -8.33 7.77
N ARG A 73 6.96 -8.68 6.71
CA ARG A 73 6.36 -9.07 5.43
C ARG A 73 5.56 -10.38 5.55
N LEU A 74 6.06 -11.36 6.29
CA LEU A 74 5.36 -12.61 6.55
C LEU A 74 4.04 -12.36 7.29
N LEU A 75 4.04 -11.53 8.34
CA LEU A 75 2.84 -11.19 9.09
C LEU A 75 1.79 -10.47 8.25
N VAL A 76 2.21 -9.55 7.38
CA VAL A 76 1.32 -8.87 6.44
C VAL A 76 0.72 -9.86 5.44
N ALA A 77 1.53 -10.76 4.87
CA ALA A 77 1.06 -11.80 3.96
C ALA A 77 0.04 -12.74 4.64
N ALA A 78 0.32 -13.16 5.89
CA ALA A 78 -0.57 -14.02 6.68
C ALA A 78 -1.90 -13.32 7.05
N SER A 79 -1.86 -12.01 7.29
CA SER A 79 -3.07 -11.22 7.51
C SER A 79 -3.90 -11.10 6.22
N GLY A 80 -3.22 -10.93 5.08
CA GLY A 80 -3.84 -10.87 3.76
C GLY A 80 -4.52 -12.18 3.36
N THR A 81 -3.89 -13.33 3.60
CA THR A 81 -4.53 -14.65 3.37
C THR A 81 -5.76 -14.84 4.23
N ARG A 82 -5.69 -14.49 5.52
CA ARG A 82 -6.85 -14.56 6.42
C ARG A 82 -8.02 -13.72 5.91
N ALA A 83 -7.76 -12.50 5.42
CA ALA A 83 -8.78 -11.65 4.83
C ALA A 83 -9.36 -12.25 3.54
N ALA A 84 -8.52 -12.80 2.65
CA ALA A 84 -8.95 -13.47 1.43
C ALA A 84 -9.86 -14.68 1.72
N ILE A 85 -9.50 -15.51 2.70
CA ILE A 85 -10.31 -16.66 3.13
C ILE A 85 -11.64 -16.19 3.72
N LYS A 86 -11.65 -15.15 4.55
CA LYS A 86 -12.89 -14.59 5.11
C LYS A 86 -13.83 -14.10 4.01
N ASN A 87 -13.29 -13.43 2.98
CA ASN A 87 -14.07 -12.95 1.83
C ASN A 87 -14.56 -14.10 0.94
N LEU A 88 -13.83 -15.21 0.86
CA LEU A 88 -14.31 -16.42 0.18
C LEU A 88 -15.48 -17.07 0.95
N ALA A 89 -15.39 -17.15 2.28
CA ALA A 89 -16.41 -17.75 3.14
C ALA A 89 -17.70 -16.91 3.23
N LYS A 90 -17.60 -15.59 3.06
CA LYS A 90 -18.72 -14.65 3.01
C LYS A 90 -18.54 -13.71 1.82
N PRO A 91 -18.94 -14.14 0.61
CA PRO A 91 -18.89 -13.27 -0.56
C PRO A 91 -19.82 -12.07 -0.32
N LEU A 92 -19.25 -10.86 -0.37
CA LEU A 92 -19.97 -9.58 -0.34
C LEU A 92 -20.73 -9.33 -1.64
#